data_AF-A0A5B7WTE0-F1
#
_entry.id   AF-A0A5B7WTE0-F1
#
_cell.length_a   1.000
_cell.length_b   1.000
_cell.length_c   1.000
_cell.angle_alpha   90.00
_cell.angle_beta   90.00
_cell.angle_gamma   90.00
#
_symmetry.space_group_name_H-M   'P 1'
#
loop_
_entity.id
_entity.type
_entity.pdbx_description
1 polymer ?
#
loop_
_entity_poly.entity_id
_entity_poly.type
_entity_poly.pdbx_seq_one_letter_code
_entity_poly.pdbx_strand_id
1 'polypeptide(L)'
;MSALRHAAEILEQHPTQDFYAIALHGVSSEESESIDMPLLALNSIQALERDRLTETRELLVARGEDLDEDEEYEDRADADDYSGVEPGDRETEDDSTDGHGAEDEDHDGQDLDDVLQALEADLEADDDDGFYSDKWEPTEWHWSSIGLVEEVAAEIWSDALATQAQREGWSETIRAYYRTMVRVAIGLRDALNERTKLDLVTYVADDDHAETLLKLCLTPEQLSEHFPDIVQDQTLSETS
;
A
#
# COMPACT_ATOMS: atom_id res chain seq x y z
N MET A 1 19.09 -1.04 3.57
CA MET A 1 17.79 -1.73 3.67
C MET A 1 17.34 -2.11 2.27
N SER A 2 17.00 -3.38 2.04
CA SER A 2 16.64 -3.84 0.70
C SER A 2 15.24 -3.35 0.27
N ALA A 3 14.27 -3.34 1.18
CA ALA A 3 12.94 -2.78 0.95
C ALA A 3 13.00 -1.33 0.42
N LEU A 4 13.74 -0.45 1.12
CA LEU A 4 13.91 0.94 0.73
C LEU A 4 14.53 1.08 -0.67
N ARG A 5 15.52 0.24 -0.99
CA ARG A 5 16.16 0.23 -2.30
C ARG A 5 15.15 -0.14 -3.39
N HIS A 6 14.39 -1.21 -3.19
CA HIS A 6 13.40 -1.68 -4.16
C HIS A 6 12.26 -0.67 -4.36
N ALA A 7 11.72 -0.13 -3.28
CA ALA A 7 10.70 0.91 -3.35
C ALA A 7 11.21 2.16 -4.08
N ALA A 8 12.38 2.68 -3.71
CA ALA A 8 12.98 3.84 -4.38
C ALA A 8 13.21 3.60 -5.87
N GLU A 9 13.69 2.41 -6.26
CA GLU A 9 13.92 2.05 -7.66
C GLU A 9 12.62 2.07 -8.47
N ILE A 10 11.50 1.59 -7.91
CA ILE A 10 10.19 1.61 -8.57
C ILE A 10 9.70 3.05 -8.73
N LEU A 11 9.77 3.85 -7.67
CA LEU A 11 9.40 5.27 -7.71
C LEU A 11 10.21 6.03 -8.77
N GLU A 12 11.52 5.77 -8.87
CA GLU A 12 12.42 6.38 -9.86
C GLU A 12 12.11 5.94 -11.30
N GLN A 13 11.67 4.69 -11.51
CA GLN A 13 11.27 4.18 -12.83
C GLN A 13 9.91 4.72 -13.29
N HIS A 14 9.08 5.23 -12.36
CA HIS A 14 7.72 5.69 -12.62
C HIS A 14 7.45 7.12 -12.13
N PRO A 15 8.23 8.14 -12.58
CA PRO A 15 8.16 9.50 -12.04
C PRO A 15 6.84 10.24 -12.34
N THR A 16 6.07 9.74 -13.31
CA THR A 16 4.76 10.30 -13.67
C THR A 16 3.61 9.73 -12.83
N GLN A 17 3.86 8.69 -12.04
CA GLN A 17 2.84 8.06 -11.21
C GLN A 17 2.81 8.65 -9.81
N ASP A 18 1.61 8.75 -9.26
CA ASP A 18 1.37 9.26 -7.92
C ASP A 18 1.15 8.06 -7.00
N PHE A 19 2.25 7.56 -6.45
CA PHE A 19 2.23 6.48 -5.47
C PHE A 19 1.56 6.96 -4.19
N TYR A 20 0.58 6.17 -3.71
CA TYR A 20 -0.18 6.50 -2.51
C TYR A 20 0.03 5.48 -1.38
N ALA A 21 0.51 4.28 -1.69
CA ALA A 21 0.64 3.23 -0.69
C ALA A 21 1.83 2.31 -0.92
N ILE A 22 2.38 1.83 0.20
CA ILE A 22 3.40 0.77 0.28
C ILE A 22 2.97 -0.18 1.40
N ALA A 23 3.06 -1.49 1.17
CA ALA A 23 2.72 -2.47 2.19
C ALA A 23 3.78 -3.57 2.27
N LEU A 24 3.99 -4.09 3.48
CA LEU A 24 4.65 -5.37 3.72
C LEU A 24 3.57 -6.40 3.98
N HIS A 25 3.43 -7.40 3.11
CA HIS A 25 2.37 -8.41 3.19
C HIS A 25 2.94 -9.83 3.06
N GLY A 26 2.08 -10.84 3.20
CA GLY A 26 2.51 -12.24 3.32
C GLY A 26 3.19 -12.51 4.67
N VAL A 27 2.88 -11.69 5.67
CA VAL A 27 3.23 -11.97 7.05
C VAL A 27 2.29 -13.06 7.57
N SER A 28 2.77 -13.92 8.46
CA SER A 28 1.96 -14.99 9.06
C SER A 28 2.05 -14.88 10.56
N SER A 29 0.88 -14.91 11.20
CA SER A 29 0.65 -14.91 12.64
C SER A 29 0.55 -16.33 13.21
N GLU A 30 0.02 -17.26 12.41
CA GLU A 30 -0.35 -18.62 12.80
C GLU A 30 0.86 -19.46 13.17
N GLU A 31 0.74 -20.25 14.25
CA GLU A 31 1.80 -21.18 14.66
C GLU A 31 2.09 -22.20 13.55
N SER A 32 3.20 -21.97 12.85
CA SER A 32 3.61 -22.73 11.68
C SER A 32 5.03 -23.30 11.86
N GLU A 33 5.46 -24.15 10.93
CA GLU A 33 6.83 -24.66 10.90
C GLU A 33 7.85 -23.59 10.47
N SER A 34 7.39 -22.53 9.79
CA SER A 34 8.22 -21.44 9.26
C SER A 34 7.55 -20.08 9.42
N ILE A 35 8.37 -19.02 9.54
CA ILE A 35 7.94 -17.63 9.45
C ILE A 35 8.52 -17.09 8.15
N ASP A 36 7.66 -16.72 7.21
CA ASP A 36 8.09 -16.34 5.87
C ASP A 36 8.49 -14.86 5.76
N MET A 37 9.43 -14.59 4.85
CA MET A 37 9.88 -13.23 4.62
C MET A 37 8.78 -12.46 3.88
N PRO A 38 8.44 -11.23 4.31
CA PRO A 38 7.36 -10.51 3.69
C PRO A 38 7.74 -10.05 2.29
N LEU A 39 6.70 -9.82 1.50
CA LEU A 39 6.78 -9.22 0.19
C LEU A 39 6.52 -7.73 0.31
N LEU A 40 7.19 -6.97 -0.54
CA LEU A 40 6.94 -5.54 -0.70
C LEU A 40 5.87 -5.36 -1.78
N ALA A 41 4.85 -4.60 -1.43
CA ALA A 41 3.80 -4.17 -2.34
C ALA A 41 3.78 -2.63 -2.48
N LEU A 42 3.52 -2.11 -3.67
CA LEU A 42 3.33 -0.68 -3.91
C LEU A 42 2.15 -0.47 -4.86
N ASN A 43 1.46 0.66 -4.70
CA ASN A 43 0.44 1.06 -5.66
C ASN A 43 0.40 2.58 -5.92
N SER A 44 -0.08 2.92 -7.10
CA SER A 44 -0.31 4.29 -7.55
C SER A 44 -1.76 4.51 -7.90
N ILE A 45 -2.18 5.78 -7.89
CA ILE A 45 -3.55 6.15 -8.29
C ILE A 45 -3.82 5.69 -9.73
N GLN A 46 -2.84 5.86 -10.62
CA GLN A 46 -2.97 5.49 -12.02
C GLN A 46 -3.13 3.97 -12.22
N ALA A 47 -2.41 3.17 -11.43
CA ALA A 47 -2.54 1.72 -11.46
C ALA A 47 -3.92 1.29 -10.94
N LEU A 48 -4.35 1.81 -9.78
CA LEU A 48 -5.66 1.55 -9.21
C LEU A 48 -6.81 1.88 -10.18
N GLU A 49 -6.76 3.02 -10.86
CA GLU A 49 -7.77 3.41 -11.85
C GLU A 49 -7.80 2.48 -13.06
N ARG A 50 -6.63 2.09 -13.58
CA ARG A 50 -6.52 1.16 -14.69
C ARG A 50 -7.11 -0.21 -14.33
N ASP A 51 -6.84 -0.69 -13.13
CA ASP A 51 -7.26 -2.02 -12.71
C ASP A 51 -8.78 -2.05 -12.50
N ARG A 52 -9.37 -0.99 -11.92
CA ARG A 52 -10.83 -0.80 -11.84
C ARG A 52 -11.53 -0.73 -13.20
N LEU A 53 -10.93 -0.03 -14.17
CA LEU A 53 -11.46 0.03 -15.53
C LEU A 53 -11.43 -1.36 -16.20
N THR A 54 -10.38 -2.13 -15.94
CA THR A 54 -10.24 -3.50 -16.48
C THR A 54 -11.29 -4.42 -15.89
N GLU A 55 -11.48 -4.41 -14.57
CA GLU A 55 -12.51 -5.19 -13.90
C GLU A 55 -13.92 -4.82 -14.40
N THR A 56 -14.22 -3.51 -14.50
CA THR A 56 -15.49 -3.04 -15.04
C THR A 56 -15.71 -3.57 -16.46
N ARG A 57 -14.68 -3.52 -17.31
CA ARG A 57 -14.74 -4.05 -18.68
C ARG A 57 -15.02 -5.56 -18.68
N GLU A 58 -14.34 -6.32 -17.84
CA GLU A 58 -14.54 -7.76 -17.72
C GLU A 58 -15.94 -8.12 -17.24
N LEU A 59 -16.51 -7.35 -16.31
CA LEU A 59 -17.89 -7.52 -15.86
C LEU A 59 -18.91 -7.24 -16.97
N LEU A 60 -18.69 -6.21 -17.79
CA LEU A 60 -19.54 -5.90 -18.95
C LEU A 60 -19.49 -7.05 -19.99
N VAL A 61 -18.28 -7.55 -20.29
CA VAL A 61 -18.09 -8.71 -21.16
C VAL A 61 -18.77 -9.96 -20.57
N ALA A 62 -18.64 -10.20 -19.27
CA ALA A 62 -19.25 -11.35 -18.59
C ALA A 62 -20.79 -11.28 -18.59
N ARG A 63 -21.36 -10.07 -18.55
CA ARG A 63 -22.80 -9.85 -18.70
C ARG A 63 -23.29 -10.00 -20.14
N GLY A 64 -22.38 -10.09 -21.11
CA GLY A 64 -22.70 -10.15 -22.53
C GLY A 64 -23.15 -8.79 -23.08
N GLU A 65 -22.71 -7.70 -22.46
CA GLU A 65 -22.85 -6.36 -23.03
C GLU A 65 -21.73 -6.21 -24.07
N ASP A 66 -22.10 -6.23 -25.36
CA ASP A 66 -21.16 -6.07 -26.47
C ASP A 66 -20.52 -4.68 -26.37
N LEU A 67 -19.22 -4.62 -26.05
CA LEU A 67 -18.44 -3.37 -26.04
C LEU A 67 -18.09 -2.89 -27.45
N ASP A 68 -18.66 -3.53 -28.47
CA ASP A 68 -18.43 -3.30 -29.89
C ASP A 68 -19.62 -2.56 -30.52
N GLU A 69 -20.09 -1.46 -29.91
CA GLU A 69 -20.87 -0.44 -30.63
C GLU A 69 -19.98 0.78 -30.89
N ASP A 70 -18.95 0.58 -31.72
CA ASP A 70 -18.53 1.63 -32.65
C ASP A 70 -19.61 1.73 -33.74
N GLU A 71 -20.79 2.23 -33.36
CA GLU A 71 -21.73 2.81 -34.30
C GLU A 71 -21.03 4.02 -34.94
N GLU A 72 -20.53 3.82 -36.16
CA GLU A 72 -20.46 4.79 -37.27
C GLU A 72 -19.20 4.57 -38.15
N TYR A 73 -19.15 3.44 -38.86
CA TYR A 73 -18.46 3.41 -40.15
C TYR A 73 -19.33 4.19 -41.15
N GLU A 74 -19.23 5.52 -41.17
CA GLU A 74 -19.66 6.27 -42.35
C GLU A 74 -18.78 5.85 -43.53
N ASP A 75 -19.44 5.24 -44.51
CA ASP A 75 -18.96 4.91 -45.84
C ASP A 75 -18.46 6.20 -46.53
N ARG A 76 -17.19 6.58 -46.31
CA ARG A 76 -16.59 7.75 -46.95
C ARG A 76 -16.32 7.45 -48.42
N ALA A 77 -17.25 7.91 -49.24
CA ALA A 77 -17.27 7.72 -50.67
C ALA A 77 -16.94 8.99 -51.46
N ASP A 78 -15.88 9.75 -51.15
CA ASP A 78 -15.40 10.79 -52.09
C ASP A 78 -14.12 11.50 -51.65
N ALA A 79 -13.19 11.57 -52.60
CA ALA A 79 -12.16 12.58 -52.65
C ALA A 79 -12.74 13.88 -53.23
N ASP A 80 -12.47 15.02 -52.60
CA ASP A 80 -11.81 16.17 -53.24
C ASP A 80 -11.63 17.36 -52.27
N ASP A 81 -10.40 17.87 -52.25
CA ASP A 81 -10.00 19.28 -52.37
C ASP A 81 -10.98 20.37 -51.88
N TYR A 82 -10.65 21.08 -50.79
CA TYR A 82 -10.34 22.52 -50.83
C TYR A 82 -9.87 23.09 -49.47
N SER A 83 -9.01 24.09 -49.60
CA SER A 83 -8.30 24.93 -48.63
C SER A 83 -9.12 25.65 -47.55
N GLY A 84 -8.48 25.96 -46.40
CA GLY A 84 -8.72 27.25 -45.73
C GLY A 84 -8.35 27.42 -44.24
N VAL A 85 -7.23 28.14 -44.01
CA VAL A 85 -7.06 29.23 -43.01
C VAL A 85 -6.71 28.89 -41.53
N GLU A 86 -5.44 29.14 -41.16
CA GLU A 86 -4.88 29.49 -39.82
C GLU A 86 -5.35 30.90 -39.33
N PRO A 87 -5.00 31.47 -38.14
CA PRO A 87 -4.18 31.02 -36.99
C PRO A 87 -4.79 31.37 -35.60
N GLY A 88 -4.07 31.16 -34.49
CA GLY A 88 -4.35 31.87 -33.23
C GLY A 88 -3.50 31.48 -32.01
N ASP A 89 -2.49 32.30 -31.72
CA ASP A 89 -1.60 32.32 -30.56
C ASP A 89 -2.27 32.21 -29.17
N ARG A 90 -1.52 31.64 -28.19
CA ARG A 90 -1.23 32.35 -26.91
C ARG A 90 -0.09 31.72 -26.11
N GLU A 91 0.63 32.62 -25.46
CA GLU A 91 1.96 32.53 -24.85
C GLU A 91 1.99 31.94 -23.42
N THR A 92 3.24 31.72 -23.00
CA THR A 92 3.86 31.21 -21.77
C THR A 92 3.79 32.11 -20.52
N GLU A 93 4.29 31.56 -19.39
CA GLU A 93 4.97 32.14 -18.19
C GLU A 93 4.30 31.66 -16.89
N ASP A 94 4.87 30.75 -16.09
CA ASP A 94 6.02 30.85 -15.15
C ASP A 94 5.83 31.89 -14.02
N ASP A 95 5.74 31.44 -12.76
CA ASP A 95 6.42 32.07 -11.63
C ASP A 95 6.48 31.12 -10.42
N SER A 96 7.51 31.32 -9.60
CA SER A 96 8.11 30.42 -8.62
C SER A 96 7.84 30.82 -7.16
N THR A 97 8.18 29.90 -6.23
CA THR A 97 8.71 30.11 -4.84
C THR A 97 7.75 30.72 -3.80
N ASP A 98 7.77 30.44 -2.48
CA ASP A 98 8.65 29.80 -1.47
C ASP A 98 7.69 29.47 -0.28
N GLY A 99 7.79 28.42 0.53
CA GLY A 99 8.85 28.15 1.51
C GLY A 99 8.34 28.34 2.96
N HIS A 100 8.72 27.42 3.87
CA HIS A 100 8.50 27.33 5.34
C HIS A 100 7.27 26.52 5.78
N GLY A 101 7.36 25.56 6.70
CA GLY A 101 8.48 25.04 7.48
C GLY A 101 7.99 23.77 8.21
N ALA A 102 8.83 22.74 8.25
CA ALA A 102 8.57 21.53 9.01
C ALA A 102 8.89 21.80 10.47
N GLU A 103 7.89 21.69 11.34
CA GLU A 103 8.10 21.50 12.76
C GLU A 103 8.25 20.00 12.99
N ASP A 104 9.44 19.61 13.44
CA ASP A 104 9.75 18.28 13.95
C ASP A 104 8.87 18.03 15.19
N GLU A 105 7.85 17.18 15.03
CA GLU A 105 7.17 16.57 16.17
C GLU A 105 7.73 15.17 16.37
N ASP A 106 8.53 15.06 17.42
CA ASP A 106 9.09 13.83 17.96
C ASP A 106 7.95 12.86 18.29
N HIS A 107 7.63 11.93 17.39
CA HIS A 107 6.61 10.92 17.65
C HIS A 107 7.18 9.84 18.60
N ASP A 108 6.59 9.80 19.79
CA ASP A 108 7.00 9.04 20.95
C ASP A 108 7.09 7.53 20.70
N GLY A 109 8.30 6.97 20.75
CA GLY A 109 8.55 5.52 20.67
C GLY A 109 8.10 4.69 21.88
N GLN A 110 7.13 5.18 22.66
CA GLN A 110 6.60 4.51 23.86
C GLN A 110 5.27 3.78 23.60
N ASP A 111 4.50 4.15 22.57
CA ASP A 111 3.19 3.53 22.27
C ASP A 111 3.30 2.15 21.60
N LEU A 112 4.42 1.86 20.95
CA LEU A 112 4.60 0.64 20.18
C LEU A 112 4.59 -0.63 21.06
N ASP A 113 5.17 -0.55 22.27
CA ASP A 113 5.27 -1.72 23.15
C ASP A 113 3.93 -2.09 23.81
N ASP A 114 3.10 -1.09 24.12
CA ASP A 114 1.78 -1.25 24.72
C ASP A 114 0.76 -1.78 23.70
N VAL A 115 0.79 -1.29 22.45
CA VAL A 115 -0.09 -1.79 21.37
C VAL A 115 0.34 -3.17 20.89
N LEU A 116 1.64 -3.49 20.88
CA LEU A 116 2.11 -4.87 20.64
C LEU A 116 1.71 -5.84 21.76
N GLN A 117 1.46 -5.34 22.98
CA GLN A 117 0.88 -6.15 24.06
C GLN A 117 -0.63 -6.36 23.85
N ALA A 118 -1.33 -5.43 23.21
CA ALA A 118 -2.72 -5.65 22.78
C ALA A 118 -2.78 -6.72 21.67
N LEU A 119 -1.82 -6.72 20.75
CA LEU A 119 -1.66 -7.76 19.72
C LEU A 119 -1.49 -9.17 20.33
N GLU A 120 -0.85 -9.29 21.50
CA GLU A 120 -0.72 -10.55 22.26
C GLU A 120 -2.07 -11.03 22.87
N ALA A 121 -2.97 -10.09 23.18
CA ALA A 121 -4.28 -10.40 23.76
C ALA A 121 -5.32 -10.78 22.70
N ASP A 122 -5.10 -10.41 21.44
CA ASP A 122 -6.05 -10.53 20.33
C ASP A 122 -5.75 -11.71 19.37
N LEU A 123 -4.74 -12.53 19.67
CA LEU A 123 -4.38 -13.76 18.92
C LEU A 123 -5.48 -14.85 18.89
N GLU A 124 -6.74 -14.54 19.25
CA GLU A 124 -7.84 -15.51 19.35
C GLU A 124 -9.10 -15.14 18.52
N ALA A 125 -9.01 -14.23 17.54
CA ALA A 125 -10.15 -13.89 16.68
C ALA A 125 -9.90 -14.18 15.18
N ASP A 126 -10.36 -15.35 14.72
CA ASP A 126 -10.53 -15.66 13.29
C ASP A 126 -11.78 -14.92 12.75
N ASP A 127 -11.59 -13.82 12.02
CA ASP A 127 -12.63 -13.26 11.14
C ASP A 127 -12.16 -13.40 9.67
N ASP A 128 -12.73 -14.41 8.98
CA ASP A 128 -12.40 -14.88 7.61
C ASP A 128 -12.97 -13.96 6.49
N ASP A 129 -13.54 -12.80 6.85
CA ASP A 129 -13.99 -11.79 5.88
C ASP A 129 -12.88 -10.73 5.75
N GLY A 130 -12.18 -10.72 4.60
CA GLY A 130 -11.01 -9.86 4.36
C GLY A 130 -11.21 -8.41 4.82
N PHE A 131 -10.28 -7.92 5.65
CA PHE A 131 -10.39 -6.63 6.33
C PHE A 131 -10.25 -5.44 5.37
N TYR A 132 -9.43 -5.59 4.33
CA TYR A 132 -9.10 -4.50 3.42
C TYR A 132 -10.09 -4.36 2.26
N SER A 133 -10.48 -3.12 1.96
CA SER A 133 -11.13 -2.81 0.67
C SER A 133 -10.15 -3.00 -0.50
N ASP A 134 -10.64 -3.17 -1.74
CA ASP A 134 -9.81 -3.32 -2.94
C ASP A 134 -8.68 -2.28 -3.09
N LYS A 135 -8.91 -1.04 -2.62
CA LYS A 135 -7.88 0.02 -2.65
C LYS A 135 -6.67 -0.30 -1.76
N TRP A 136 -6.91 -0.99 -0.66
CA TRP A 136 -5.97 -1.25 0.43
C TRP A 136 -5.56 -2.73 0.54
N GLU A 137 -5.97 -3.56 -0.43
CA GLU A 137 -5.59 -4.98 -0.48
C GLU A 137 -4.27 -5.16 -1.26
N PRO A 138 -3.13 -5.39 -0.60
CA PRO A 138 -1.82 -5.36 -1.27
C PRO A 138 -1.58 -6.54 -2.21
N THR A 139 -2.27 -7.66 -2.02
CA THR A 139 -2.14 -8.82 -2.91
C THR A 139 -2.62 -8.52 -4.33
N GLU A 140 -3.63 -7.64 -4.43
CA GLU A 140 -4.25 -7.20 -5.69
C GLU A 140 -3.58 -5.95 -6.31
N TRP A 141 -2.57 -5.38 -5.66
CA TRP A 141 -1.88 -4.21 -6.19
C TRP A 141 -1.00 -4.51 -7.41
N HIS A 142 -0.79 -3.49 -8.24
CA HIS A 142 -0.03 -3.64 -9.48
C HIS A 142 1.40 -4.15 -9.28
N TRP A 143 2.06 -3.71 -8.20
CA TRP A 143 3.34 -4.22 -7.77
C TRP A 143 3.18 -4.92 -6.43
N SER A 144 2.56 -6.10 -6.39
CA SER A 144 2.29 -6.81 -5.13
C SER A 144 3.42 -7.75 -4.69
N SER A 145 4.17 -8.35 -5.60
CA SER A 145 5.02 -9.52 -5.27
C SER A 145 6.53 -9.25 -5.36
N ILE A 146 7.03 -8.19 -4.70
CA ILE A 146 8.45 -7.85 -4.74
C ILE A 146 9.19 -8.51 -3.57
N GLY A 147 10.04 -9.48 -3.88
CA GLY A 147 10.94 -10.10 -2.91
C GLY A 147 11.95 -9.10 -2.34
N LEU A 148 12.09 -9.07 -1.02
CA LEU A 148 13.03 -8.15 -0.35
C LEU A 148 14.48 -8.56 -0.56
N VAL A 149 14.76 -9.85 -0.66
CA VAL A 149 16.11 -10.41 -0.84
C VAL A 149 16.05 -11.56 -1.83
N GLU A 150 17.22 -12.08 -2.22
CA GLU A 150 17.30 -13.30 -3.02
C GLU A 150 16.72 -14.49 -2.26
N GLU A 151 16.06 -15.43 -2.96
CA GLU A 151 15.37 -16.60 -2.39
C GLU A 151 16.21 -17.35 -1.34
N VAL A 152 17.48 -17.62 -1.64
CA VAL A 152 18.40 -18.30 -0.71
C VAL A 152 18.59 -17.52 0.60
N ALA A 153 18.60 -16.19 0.55
CA ALA A 153 18.71 -15.37 1.75
C ALA A 153 17.39 -15.30 2.53
N ALA A 154 16.25 -15.37 1.83
CA ALA A 154 14.93 -15.46 2.46
C ALA A 154 14.77 -16.79 3.22
N GLU A 155 15.19 -17.91 2.62
CA GLU A 155 15.21 -19.24 3.27
C GLU A 155 16.05 -19.23 4.56
N ILE A 156 17.27 -18.69 4.50
CA ILE A 156 18.16 -18.61 5.69
C ILE A 156 17.51 -17.78 6.80
N TRP A 157 16.78 -16.72 6.44
CA TRP A 157 16.09 -15.86 7.40
C TRP A 157 14.90 -16.59 8.03
N SER A 158 14.11 -17.32 7.23
CA SER A 158 12.97 -18.12 7.70
C SER A 158 13.43 -19.23 8.65
N ASP A 159 14.49 -19.97 8.28
CA ASP A 159 15.10 -21.00 9.12
C ASP A 159 15.62 -20.43 10.46
N ALA A 160 16.21 -19.24 10.43
CA ALA A 160 16.71 -18.57 11.62
C ALA A 160 15.58 -18.16 12.58
N LEU A 161 14.46 -17.65 12.05
CA LEU A 161 13.29 -17.32 12.83
C LEU A 161 12.57 -18.54 13.38
N ALA A 162 12.43 -19.60 12.58
CA ALA A 162 11.88 -20.88 13.06
C ALA A 162 12.74 -21.45 14.21
N THR A 163 14.07 -21.38 14.09
CA THR A 163 14.99 -21.77 15.17
C THR A 163 14.82 -20.89 16.41
N GLN A 164 14.57 -19.60 16.23
CA GLN A 164 14.31 -18.68 17.34
C GLN A 164 12.97 -18.99 18.02
N ALA A 165 11.91 -19.22 17.25
CA ALA A 165 10.59 -19.62 17.75
C ALA A 165 10.66 -20.91 18.58
N GLN A 166 11.44 -21.90 18.14
CA GLN A 166 11.68 -23.13 18.90
C GLN A 166 12.41 -22.89 20.23
N ARG A 167 13.24 -21.84 20.33
CA ARG A 167 14.05 -21.54 21.51
C ARG A 167 13.33 -20.63 22.52
N GLU A 168 12.66 -19.60 22.01
CA GLU A 168 12.09 -18.50 22.80
C GLU A 168 10.57 -18.55 22.89
N GLY A 169 9.93 -19.36 22.03
CA GLY A 169 8.48 -19.42 21.88
C GLY A 169 8.01 -18.69 20.63
N TRP A 170 6.91 -19.19 20.06
CA TRP A 170 6.30 -18.63 18.85
C TRP A 170 5.86 -17.18 19.05
N SER A 171 5.04 -16.92 20.08
CA SER A 171 4.45 -15.60 20.34
C SER A 171 5.49 -14.49 20.51
N GLU A 172 6.56 -14.74 21.27
CA GLU A 172 7.65 -13.77 21.44
C GLU A 172 8.40 -13.49 20.12
N THR A 173 8.58 -14.52 19.30
CA THR A 173 9.27 -14.41 18.02
C THR A 173 8.42 -13.64 17.00
N ILE A 174 7.12 -13.95 16.90
CA ILE A 174 6.17 -13.23 16.06
C ILE A 174 6.03 -11.76 16.50
N ARG A 175 6.00 -11.49 17.80
CA ARG A 175 6.01 -10.11 18.32
C ARG A 175 7.25 -9.34 17.87
N ALA A 176 8.43 -9.94 17.99
CA ALA A 176 9.67 -9.32 17.53
C ALA A 176 9.69 -9.13 16.00
N TYR A 177 9.07 -10.06 15.26
CA TYR A 177 8.90 -9.98 13.82
C TYR A 177 8.01 -8.80 13.41
N TYR A 178 6.77 -8.71 13.92
CA TYR A 178 5.88 -7.58 13.63
C TYR A 178 6.49 -6.25 14.04
N ARG A 179 7.14 -6.18 15.21
CA ARG A 179 7.86 -4.98 15.64
C ARG A 179 8.91 -4.54 14.63
N THR A 180 9.61 -5.50 14.03
CA THR A 180 10.61 -5.21 13.00
C THR A 180 9.93 -4.74 11.72
N MET A 181 8.83 -5.36 11.31
CA MET A 181 8.10 -4.98 10.09
C MET A 181 7.48 -3.60 10.19
N VAL A 182 6.85 -3.25 11.33
CA VAL A 182 6.34 -1.90 11.58
C VAL A 182 7.45 -0.86 11.52
N ARG A 183 8.60 -1.13 12.13
CA ARG A 183 9.76 -0.22 12.04
C ARG A 183 10.26 -0.04 10.62
N VAL A 184 10.23 -1.09 9.81
CA VAL A 184 10.58 -1.01 8.39
C VAL A 184 9.53 -0.18 7.64
N ALA A 185 8.24 -0.40 7.88
CA ALA A 185 7.15 0.36 7.26
C ALA A 185 7.24 1.87 7.56
N ILE A 186 7.41 2.24 8.84
CA ILE A 186 7.62 3.63 9.25
C ILE A 186 8.88 4.21 8.59
N GLY A 187 10.00 3.48 8.64
CA GLY A 187 11.25 3.92 8.02
C GLY A 187 11.17 4.06 6.50
N LEU A 188 10.30 3.30 5.83
CA LEU A 188 10.01 3.45 4.40
C LEU A 188 9.23 4.74 4.14
N ARG A 189 8.15 5.00 4.88
CA ARG A 189 7.37 6.25 4.77
C ARG A 189 8.29 7.45 4.95
N ASP A 190 9.01 7.51 6.06
CA ASP A 190 9.82 8.68 6.42
C ASP A 190 10.93 8.94 5.38
N ALA A 191 11.51 7.89 4.80
CA ALA A 191 12.57 8.02 3.80
C ALA A 191 12.07 8.31 2.38
N LEU A 192 10.81 7.98 2.06
CA LEU A 192 10.27 8.06 0.71
C LEU A 192 9.25 9.20 0.53
N ASN A 193 8.63 9.71 1.60
CA ASN A 193 7.65 10.79 1.53
C ASN A 193 8.18 12.04 0.84
N GLU A 194 9.45 12.41 1.08
CA GLU A 194 10.08 13.55 0.40
C GLU A 194 10.25 13.34 -1.12
N ARG A 195 10.12 12.09 -1.59
CA ARG A 195 10.30 11.69 -2.99
C ARG A 195 8.97 11.51 -3.73
N THR A 196 7.84 11.58 -3.02
CA THR A 196 6.50 11.40 -3.58
C THR A 196 5.69 12.68 -3.52
N LYS A 197 4.68 12.78 -4.38
CA LYS A 197 3.77 13.94 -4.40
C LYS A 197 2.66 13.83 -3.37
N LEU A 198 2.35 12.60 -2.98
CA LEU A 198 1.35 12.26 -1.98
C LEU A 198 2.08 11.82 -0.71
N ASP A 199 1.38 11.99 0.41
CA ASP A 199 1.76 11.36 1.66
C ASP A 199 1.52 9.86 1.54
N LEU A 200 2.58 9.06 1.71
CA LEU A 200 2.54 7.62 1.55
C LEU A 200 1.93 6.95 2.78
N VAL A 201 0.89 6.17 2.53
CA VAL A 201 0.36 5.23 3.51
C VAL A 201 1.22 3.98 3.49
N THR A 202 2.07 3.81 4.50
CA THR A 202 2.95 2.64 4.61
C THR A 202 2.61 1.79 5.81
N TYR A 203 2.30 0.50 5.62
CA TYR A 203 1.83 -0.37 6.69
C TYR A 203 2.27 -1.84 6.50
N VAL A 204 2.04 -2.64 7.54
CA VAL A 204 2.13 -4.10 7.49
C VAL A 204 0.70 -4.63 7.31
N ALA A 205 0.48 -5.45 6.30
CA ALA A 205 -0.82 -6.01 5.97
C ALA A 205 -0.91 -7.45 6.44
N ASP A 206 -1.92 -7.72 7.25
CA ASP A 206 -2.23 -9.00 7.89
C ASP A 206 -3.70 -8.98 8.25
N ASP A 207 -4.50 -9.95 7.81
CA ASP A 207 -5.95 -9.91 8.03
C ASP A 207 -6.30 -10.07 9.52
N ASP A 208 -5.59 -10.96 10.23
CA ASP A 208 -5.84 -11.25 11.65
C ASP A 208 -5.57 -10.04 12.56
N HIS A 209 -4.61 -9.19 12.20
CA HIS A 209 -4.14 -8.08 13.05
C HIS A 209 -4.25 -6.72 12.38
N ALA A 210 -5.06 -6.60 11.32
CA ALA A 210 -5.08 -5.45 10.42
C ALA A 210 -5.26 -4.12 11.16
N GLU A 211 -6.26 -4.03 12.04
CA GLU A 211 -6.55 -2.82 12.79
C GLU A 211 -5.37 -2.37 13.66
N THR A 212 -4.78 -3.31 14.40
CA THR A 212 -3.67 -3.03 15.31
C THR A 212 -2.42 -2.63 14.54
N LEU A 213 -2.10 -3.31 13.44
CA LEU A 213 -0.94 -2.97 12.60
C LEU A 213 -1.10 -1.62 11.90
N LEU A 214 -2.31 -1.28 11.44
CA LEU A 214 -2.60 0.03 10.87
C LEU A 214 -2.38 1.13 11.90
N LYS A 215 -2.89 0.97 13.13
CA LYS A 215 -2.68 1.93 14.23
C LYS A 215 -1.20 2.13 14.56
N LEU A 216 -0.40 1.06 14.45
CA LEU A 216 1.03 1.11 14.73
C LEU A 216 1.85 1.79 13.62
N CYS A 217 1.40 1.71 12.37
CA CYS A 217 2.16 2.22 11.23
C CYS A 217 1.77 3.66 10.85
N LEU A 218 0.49 3.99 10.96
CA LEU A 218 -0.09 5.21 10.39
C LEU A 218 -0.24 6.32 11.42
N THR A 219 -0.17 7.57 10.96
CA THR A 219 -0.49 8.71 11.84
C THR A 219 -1.99 8.78 12.09
N PRO A 220 -2.45 9.46 13.17
CA PRO A 220 -3.87 9.66 13.43
C PRO A 220 -4.62 10.31 12.27
N GLU A 221 -3.99 11.24 11.56
CA GLU A 221 -4.54 11.89 10.38
C GLU A 221 -4.76 10.88 9.25
N GLN A 222 -3.74 10.08 8.93
CA GLN A 222 -3.80 9.04 7.91
C GLN A 222 -4.88 7.99 8.22
N LEU A 223 -4.98 7.56 9.49
CA LEU A 223 -6.04 6.65 9.94
C LEU A 223 -7.42 7.25 9.73
N SER A 224 -7.63 8.50 10.16
CA SER A 224 -8.93 9.16 10.02
C SER A 224 -9.34 9.40 8.57
N GLU A 225 -8.38 9.65 7.69
CA GLU A 225 -8.63 9.91 6.27
C GLU A 225 -8.89 8.63 5.48
N HIS A 226 -8.15 7.55 5.77
CA HIS A 226 -8.12 6.36 4.93
C HIS A 226 -8.82 5.14 5.53
N PHE A 227 -8.93 5.09 6.86
CA PHE A 227 -9.56 4.00 7.62
C PHE A 227 -10.51 4.57 8.71
N PRO A 228 -11.54 5.34 8.33
CA PRO A 228 -12.38 6.08 9.27
C PRO A 228 -13.19 5.18 10.22
N ASP A 229 -13.43 3.92 9.85
CA ASP A 229 -14.19 2.97 10.66
C ASP A 229 -13.42 2.57 11.93
N ILE A 230 -12.09 2.45 11.84
CA ILE A 230 -11.20 2.16 12.98
C ILE A 230 -11.24 3.28 14.04
N VAL A 231 -11.34 4.53 13.59
CA VAL A 231 -11.37 5.69 14.50
C VAL A 231 -12.73 5.81 15.21
N GLN A 232 -13.81 5.43 14.54
CA GLN A 232 -15.16 5.51 15.09
C GLN A 232 -15.38 4.52 16.23
N ASP A 233 -14.80 3.33 16.16
CA ASP A 233 -14.97 2.29 17.19
C ASP A 233 -14.34 2.67 18.54
N GLN A 234 -13.30 3.51 18.51
CA GLN A 234 -12.70 4.08 19.72
C GLN A 234 -13.65 5.03 20.47
N THR A 235 -14.45 5.83 19.75
CA THR A 235 -15.36 6.79 20.38
C THR A 235 -16.54 6.14 21.11
N LEU A 236 -16.94 4.94 20.69
CA LEU A 236 -18.00 4.15 21.33
C LEU A 236 -17.49 3.41 22.57
N SER A 237 -16.21 3.01 22.56
CA SER A 237 -15.57 2.27 23.66
C SER A 237 -15.23 3.17 24.86
N GLU A 238 -14.95 4.46 24.66
CA GLU A 238 -14.67 5.40 25.76
C GLU A 238 -15.94 5.97 26.46
N THR A 239 -17.13 5.69 25.94
CA THR A 239 -18.40 6.24 26.47
C THR A 239 -19.31 5.23 27.17
N SER A 240 -18.87 3.97 27.35
CA SER A 240 -19.62 2.90 28.04
C SER A 240 -19.10 2.54 29.43
#